data_AF-A0A7C6YVC7-F1
#
_entry.id   AF-A0A7C6YVC7-F1
#
_cell.length_a   1.000
_cell.length_b   1.000
_cell.length_c   1.000
_cell.angle_alpha   90.00
_cell.angle_beta   90.00
_cell.angle_gamma   90.00
#
_symmetry.space_group_name_H-M   'P 1'
#
loop_
_entity.id
_entity.type
_entity.pdbx_description
1 polymer ?
#
loop_
_entity_poly.entity_id
_entity_poly.type
_entity_poly.pdbx_seq_one_letter_code
_entity_poly.pdbx_strand_id
1 'polypeptide(L)'
;MAKLKLHRSQADALKLVARYAKRQRAESLREIEHVLKMTNVPPALFEAAQREIFQHARPALHFHPDRPCQNGKSAAQNLLADGVYKSQFETFMSAGSVSAHKGGLRYKREKRLFHNAYNKWGVKAEYRPKYGALDLTLQADGPSPRFGSCFFLLKSKTLKRCTFTYLDSFTFPKAKGTVCEFHMIFAALLMDLFQHRAALGKKDVTVREFLESLLDNLSRP
;
A
#
# COMPACT_ATOMS: atom_id res chain seq x y z
N MET A 1 24.32 9.87 -1.52
CA MET A 1 22.99 9.88 -2.20
C MET A 1 22.14 11.01 -1.63
N ALA A 2 21.82 12.03 -2.43
CA ALA A 2 20.95 13.13 -2.02
C ALA A 2 19.61 12.57 -1.50
N LYS A 3 19.13 13.04 -0.34
CA LYS A 3 17.77 12.76 0.13
C LYS A 3 16.81 13.34 -0.91
N LEU A 4 16.26 12.51 -1.80
CA LEU A 4 15.23 12.93 -2.75
C LEU A 4 14.08 13.57 -1.96
N LYS A 5 13.94 14.88 -2.06
CA LYS A 5 12.86 15.65 -1.43
C LYS A 5 11.55 15.27 -2.13
N LEU A 6 10.47 15.07 -1.36
CA LEU A 6 9.16 14.84 -1.94
C LEU A 6 8.75 16.06 -2.76
N HIS A 7 8.20 15.82 -3.96
CA HIS A 7 7.55 16.87 -4.72
C HIS A 7 6.32 17.40 -3.95
N ARG A 8 5.94 18.67 -4.16
CA ARG A 8 4.82 19.30 -3.45
C ARG A 8 3.52 18.48 -3.53
N SER A 9 3.22 17.92 -4.70
CA SER A 9 2.03 17.06 -4.89
C SER A 9 2.06 15.78 -4.03
N GLN A 10 3.24 15.18 -3.84
CA GLN A 10 3.42 13.99 -3.01
C GLN A 10 3.26 14.31 -1.53
N ALA A 11 3.86 15.44 -1.09
CA ALA A 11 3.70 15.93 0.28
C ALA A 11 2.24 16.30 0.59
N ASP A 12 1.56 16.97 -0.34
CA ASP A 12 0.14 17.31 -0.24
C ASP A 12 -0.73 16.05 -0.13
N ALA A 13 -0.47 15.03 -0.97
CA ALA A 13 -1.20 13.78 -0.94
C ALA A 13 -1.09 13.08 0.42
N LEU A 14 0.13 12.96 0.97
CA LEU A 14 0.36 12.39 2.30
C LEU A 14 -0.39 13.17 3.38
N LYS A 15 -0.28 14.51 3.37
CA LYS A 15 -0.96 15.37 4.34
C LYS A 15 -2.48 15.23 4.28
N LEU A 16 -3.06 15.19 3.08
CA LEU A 16 -4.50 15.10 2.88
C LEU A 16 -5.05 13.73 3.28
N VAL A 17 -4.36 12.65 2.94
CA VAL A 17 -4.73 11.28 3.36
C VAL A 17 -4.58 11.12 4.88
N ALA A 18 -3.50 11.63 5.48
CA ALA A 18 -3.31 11.61 6.93
C ALA A 18 -4.41 12.39 7.65
N ARG A 19 -4.82 13.57 7.13
CA ARG A 19 -5.94 14.33 7.70
C ARG A 19 -7.27 13.58 7.59
N TYR A 20 -7.51 12.88 6.48
CA TYR A 20 -8.68 12.04 6.33
C TYR A 20 -8.70 10.94 7.40
N ALA A 21 -7.61 10.18 7.51
CA ALA A 21 -7.48 9.10 8.50
C ALA A 21 -7.61 9.64 9.93
N LYS A 22 -6.90 10.71 10.29
CA LYS A 22 -6.94 11.32 11.63
C LYS A 22 -8.36 11.64 12.12
N ARG A 23 -9.28 12.02 11.22
CA ARG A 23 -10.69 12.27 11.58
C ARG A 23 -11.45 11.02 12.01
N GLN A 24 -10.99 9.84 11.62
CA GLN A 24 -11.58 8.53 11.93
C GLN A 24 -10.84 7.83 13.08
N ARG A 25 -9.81 8.46 13.65
CA ARG A 25 -8.90 7.84 14.63
C ARG A 25 -9.63 7.28 15.84
N ALA A 26 -10.51 8.07 16.45
CA ALA A 26 -11.24 7.64 17.64
C ALA A 26 -12.16 6.44 17.36
N GLU A 27 -12.81 6.41 16.19
CA GLU A 27 -13.66 5.30 15.76
C GLU A 27 -12.84 4.02 15.54
N SER A 28 -11.78 4.10 14.75
CA SER A 28 -10.93 2.94 14.47
C SER A 28 -10.21 2.41 15.71
N LEU A 29 -9.81 3.27 16.65
CA LEU A 29 -9.22 2.81 17.92
C LEU A 29 -10.24 2.02 18.76
N ARG A 30 -11.51 2.44 18.79
CA ARG A 30 -12.58 1.67 19.45
C ARG A 30 -12.83 0.32 18.77
N GLU A 31 -12.80 0.28 17.44
CA GLU A 31 -12.93 -0.97 16.68
C GLU A 31 -11.77 -1.93 16.98
N ILE A 32 -10.53 -1.43 16.99
CA ILE A 32 -9.34 -2.21 17.36
C ILE A 32 -9.51 -2.73 18.79
N GLU A 33 -9.80 -1.86 19.76
CA GLU A 33 -9.97 -2.25 21.16
C GLU A 33 -11.06 -3.31 21.34
N HIS A 34 -12.19 -3.15 20.65
CA HIS A 34 -13.28 -4.13 20.66
C HIS A 34 -12.79 -5.50 20.16
N VAL A 35 -12.14 -5.57 19.00
CA VAL A 35 -11.62 -6.84 18.47
C VAL A 35 -10.61 -7.47 19.42
N LEU A 36 -9.67 -6.69 19.97
CA LEU A 36 -8.67 -7.20 20.91
C LEU A 36 -9.31 -7.78 22.17
N LYS A 37 -10.33 -7.12 22.74
CA LYS A 37 -11.09 -7.63 23.89
C LYS A 37 -11.84 -8.92 23.55
N MET A 38 -12.57 -8.94 22.44
CA MET A 38 -13.38 -10.09 22.01
C MET A 38 -12.53 -11.33 21.68
N THR A 39 -11.27 -11.13 21.31
CA THR A 39 -10.33 -12.21 20.96
C THR A 39 -9.33 -12.53 22.06
N ASN A 40 -9.47 -11.91 23.24
CA ASN A 40 -8.54 -12.02 24.37
C ASN A 40 -7.06 -11.82 23.94
N VAL A 41 -6.83 -10.84 23.06
CA VAL A 41 -5.49 -10.46 22.60
C VAL A 41 -4.99 -9.30 23.48
N PRO A 42 -3.83 -9.46 24.15
CA PRO A 42 -3.26 -8.37 24.95
C PRO A 42 -2.92 -7.15 24.07
N PRO A 43 -3.26 -5.91 24.49
CA PRO A 43 -2.86 -4.70 23.75
C PRO A 43 -1.36 -4.63 23.45
N ALA A 44 -0.52 -5.11 24.37
CA ALA A 44 0.93 -5.16 24.19
C ALA A 44 1.39 -6.00 22.98
N LEU A 45 0.68 -7.10 22.67
CA LEU A 45 0.96 -7.92 21.49
C LEU A 45 0.65 -7.15 20.20
N PHE A 46 -0.49 -6.48 20.15
CA PHE A 46 -0.84 -5.62 19.02
C PHE A 46 0.15 -4.47 18.83
N GLU A 47 0.56 -3.80 19.91
CA GLU A 47 1.55 -2.73 19.85
C GLU A 47 2.92 -3.22 19.37
N ALA A 48 3.34 -4.43 19.77
CA ALA A 48 4.55 -5.06 19.28
C ALA A 48 4.46 -5.34 17.78
N ALA A 49 3.37 -5.96 17.32
CA ALA A 49 3.15 -6.24 15.90
C ALA A 49 3.11 -4.96 15.06
N GLN A 50 2.51 -3.88 15.59
CA GLN A 50 2.54 -2.57 14.94
C GLN A 50 3.97 -2.03 14.77
N ARG A 51 4.83 -2.20 15.78
CA ARG A 51 6.25 -1.79 15.69
C ARG A 51 6.98 -2.58 14.61
N GLU A 52 6.79 -3.89 14.56
CA GLU A 52 7.40 -4.75 13.54
C GLU A 52 7.00 -4.34 12.13
N ILE A 53 5.71 -4.06 11.90
CA ILE A 53 5.24 -3.58 10.61
C ILE A 53 5.95 -2.28 10.21
N PHE A 54 6.03 -1.29 11.11
CA PHE A 54 6.60 0.00 10.76
C PHE A 54 8.12 0.02 10.64
N GLN A 55 8.81 -0.94 11.25
CA GLN A 55 10.26 -1.06 11.17
C GLN A 55 10.70 -1.91 9.96
N HIS A 56 9.97 -3.00 9.70
CA HIS A 56 10.45 -4.05 8.82
C HIS A 56 9.60 -4.28 7.57
N ALA A 57 8.29 -4.02 7.59
CA ALA A 57 7.44 -4.32 6.44
C ALA A 57 7.88 -3.53 5.19
N ARG A 58 7.80 -4.18 4.03
CA ARG A 58 8.34 -3.68 2.77
C ARG A 58 7.25 -3.56 1.72
N PRO A 59 7.07 -2.38 1.10
CA PRO A 59 6.20 -2.29 -0.06
C PRO A 59 6.78 -3.10 -1.24
N ALA A 60 5.97 -3.94 -1.84
CA ALA A 60 6.27 -4.67 -3.07
C ALA A 60 5.66 -3.96 -4.29
N LEU A 61 6.45 -3.76 -5.34
CA LEU A 61 5.99 -3.26 -6.63
C LEU A 61 5.98 -4.42 -7.64
N HIS A 62 4.78 -4.96 -7.90
CA HIS A 62 4.59 -6.04 -8.86
C HIS A 62 4.60 -5.54 -10.30
N PHE A 63 5.24 -6.32 -11.19
CA PHE A 63 5.28 -6.10 -12.63
C PHE A 63 5.42 -7.44 -13.38
N HIS A 64 5.11 -7.41 -14.68
CA HIS A 64 5.34 -8.55 -15.58
C HIS A 64 6.57 -8.24 -16.45
N PRO A 65 7.72 -8.93 -16.28
CA PRO A 65 8.97 -8.59 -16.95
C PRO A 65 8.86 -8.68 -18.48
N ASP A 66 8.16 -9.70 -18.98
CA ASP A 66 8.05 -9.98 -20.42
C ASP A 66 6.95 -9.19 -21.11
N ARG A 67 6.22 -8.35 -20.36
CA ARG A 67 5.10 -7.62 -20.93
C ARG A 67 5.60 -6.62 -21.97
N PRO A 68 5.12 -6.69 -23.23
CA PRO A 68 5.56 -5.80 -24.27
C PRO A 68 5.07 -4.37 -24.01
N CYS A 69 5.94 -3.41 -24.29
CA CYS A 69 5.65 -1.98 -24.27
C CYS A 69 5.43 -1.48 -25.70
N GLN A 70 4.88 -0.26 -25.84
CA GLN A 70 4.60 0.35 -27.15
C GLN A 70 5.85 0.53 -28.03
N ASN A 71 7.04 0.61 -27.41
CA ASN A 71 8.32 0.73 -28.11
C ASN A 71 8.91 -0.63 -28.54
N GLY A 72 8.14 -1.72 -28.47
CA GLY A 72 8.57 -3.07 -28.84
C GLY A 72 9.51 -3.75 -27.83
N LYS A 73 9.92 -3.06 -26.77
CA LYS A 73 10.73 -3.64 -25.68
C LYS A 73 9.84 -4.23 -24.59
N SER A 74 10.36 -5.21 -23.86
CA SER A 74 9.71 -5.73 -22.65
C SER A 74 9.80 -4.73 -21.49
N ALA A 75 8.94 -4.92 -20.47
CA ALA A 75 9.01 -4.14 -19.24
C ALA A 75 10.39 -4.23 -18.58
N ALA A 76 11.00 -5.43 -18.56
CA ALA A 76 12.34 -5.63 -18.00
C ALA A 76 13.41 -4.87 -18.79
N GLN A 77 13.36 -4.89 -20.11
CA GLN A 77 14.30 -4.14 -20.97
C GLN A 77 14.17 -2.63 -20.74
N ASN A 78 12.94 -2.10 -20.63
CA ASN A 78 12.73 -0.69 -20.35
C ASN A 78 13.19 -0.32 -18.93
N LEU A 79 12.92 -1.16 -17.92
CA LEU A 79 13.42 -0.95 -16.56
C LEU A 79 14.96 -0.92 -16.50
N LEU A 80 15.62 -1.81 -17.24
CA LEU A 80 17.09 -1.85 -17.32
C LEU A 80 17.64 -0.57 -17.96
N ALA A 81 17.02 -0.10 -19.05
CA ALA A 81 17.46 1.11 -19.75
C ALA A 81 17.16 2.39 -18.96
N ASP A 82 15.99 2.46 -18.31
CA ASP A 82 15.54 3.65 -17.59
C ASP A 82 16.22 3.79 -16.21
N GLY A 83 16.55 2.67 -15.56
CA GLY A 83 17.07 2.65 -14.18
C GLY A 83 16.06 3.13 -13.12
N VAL A 84 14.80 3.39 -13.50
CA VAL A 84 13.75 3.91 -12.62
C VAL A 84 12.41 3.21 -12.86
N TYR A 85 11.69 2.92 -11.78
CA TYR A 85 10.35 2.35 -11.86
C TYR A 85 9.31 3.43 -12.20
N LYS A 86 8.76 3.35 -13.40
CA LYS A 86 7.80 4.32 -13.95
C LYS A 86 6.35 3.91 -13.67
N SER A 87 5.49 4.91 -13.46
CA SER A 87 4.06 4.71 -13.27
C SER A 87 3.33 4.46 -14.59
N GLN A 88 2.07 4.01 -14.50
CA GLN A 88 1.20 3.89 -15.67
C GLN A 88 1.04 5.21 -16.47
N PHE A 89 1.14 6.38 -15.82
CA PHE A 89 1.07 7.68 -16.52
C PHE A 89 2.31 7.97 -17.36
N GLU A 90 3.40 7.24 -17.14
CA GLU A 90 4.66 7.38 -17.86
C GLU A 90 4.82 6.25 -18.90
N THR A 91 4.38 5.03 -18.57
CA THR A 91 4.57 3.85 -19.43
C THR A 91 3.35 3.51 -20.29
N PHE A 92 2.18 4.02 -19.95
CA PHE A 92 0.88 3.60 -20.51
C PHE A 92 0.56 2.11 -20.31
N MET A 93 1.30 1.40 -19.44
CA MET A 93 1.10 -0.01 -19.14
C MET A 93 0.24 -0.24 -17.90
N SER A 94 -0.63 -1.24 -17.92
CA SER A 94 -1.52 -1.55 -16.79
C SER A 94 -1.81 -3.04 -16.64
N ALA A 95 -1.70 -3.58 -15.43
CA ALA A 95 -2.25 -4.90 -15.07
C ALA A 95 -3.79 -4.91 -14.95
N GLY A 96 -4.47 -3.79 -15.23
CA GLY A 96 -5.92 -3.69 -15.34
C GLY A 96 -6.34 -2.72 -16.44
N SER A 97 -7.02 -1.62 -16.10
CA SER A 97 -7.46 -0.61 -17.07
C SER A 97 -6.33 0.35 -17.49
N VAL A 98 -6.22 0.65 -18.79
CA VAL A 98 -5.29 1.64 -19.40
C VAL A 98 -5.86 3.08 -19.45
N SER A 99 -6.44 3.55 -18.34
CA SER A 99 -7.15 4.84 -18.28
C SER A 99 -6.38 5.97 -17.57
N ALA A 100 -5.05 5.90 -17.59
CA ALA A 100 -4.14 6.87 -16.97
C ALA A 100 -3.84 8.08 -17.88
N HIS A 101 -4.87 8.83 -18.21
CA HIS A 101 -4.78 10.10 -18.94
C HIS A 101 -5.79 11.09 -18.35
N LYS A 102 -5.64 12.39 -18.64
CA LYS A 102 -6.54 13.43 -18.12
C LYS A 102 -8.00 13.11 -18.50
N GLY A 103 -8.88 13.03 -17.50
CA GLY A 103 -10.29 12.67 -17.69
C GLY A 103 -10.60 11.16 -17.60
N GLY A 104 -9.59 10.29 -17.73
CA GLY A 104 -9.75 8.84 -17.62
C GLY A 104 -10.10 8.35 -16.20
N LEU A 105 -10.54 7.08 -16.09
CA LEU A 105 -10.96 6.48 -14.81
C LEU A 105 -9.85 6.50 -13.77
N ARG A 106 -8.60 6.17 -14.14
CA ARG A 106 -7.46 6.23 -13.21
C ARG A 106 -7.19 7.66 -12.73
N TYR A 107 -7.27 8.64 -13.63
CA TYR A 107 -7.10 10.05 -13.27
C TYR A 107 -8.18 10.55 -12.30
N LYS A 108 -9.45 10.21 -12.55
CA LYS A 108 -10.59 10.51 -11.65
C LYS A 108 -10.44 9.80 -10.30
N ARG A 109 -9.94 8.57 -10.30
CA ARG A 109 -9.68 7.79 -9.09
C ARG A 109 -8.60 8.42 -8.23
N GLU A 110 -7.45 8.74 -8.81
CA GLU A 110 -6.36 9.42 -8.09
C GLU A 110 -6.80 10.78 -7.55
N LYS A 111 -7.64 11.51 -8.30
CA LYS A 111 -8.27 12.74 -7.82
C LYS A 111 -9.06 12.50 -6.52
N ARG A 112 -9.85 11.43 -6.45
CA ARG A 112 -10.64 11.10 -5.26
C ARG A 112 -9.79 10.53 -4.11
N LEU A 113 -8.85 9.63 -4.39
CA LEU A 113 -7.99 9.02 -3.36
C LEU A 113 -7.07 10.05 -2.69
N PHE A 114 -6.49 10.94 -3.49
CA PHE A 114 -5.48 11.89 -3.04
C PHE A 114 -6.00 13.32 -2.92
N HIS A 115 -7.32 13.49 -2.85
CA HIS A 115 -7.95 14.80 -2.64
C HIS A 115 -7.41 15.86 -3.62
N ASN A 116 -7.34 15.49 -4.90
CA ASN A 116 -6.89 16.32 -6.02
C ASN A 116 -5.40 16.73 -6.00
N ALA A 117 -4.57 16.17 -5.11
CA ALA A 117 -3.15 16.55 -4.98
C ALA A 117 -2.34 16.37 -6.28
N TYR A 118 -2.62 15.33 -7.05
CA TYR A 118 -1.92 15.01 -8.31
C TYR A 118 -2.58 15.57 -9.57
N ASN A 119 -3.65 16.34 -9.42
CA ASN A 119 -4.43 16.90 -10.52
C ASN A 119 -4.33 18.42 -10.57
N LYS A 120 -3.47 19.01 -9.73
CA LYS A 120 -3.11 20.43 -9.76
C LYS A 120 -2.33 20.73 -11.04
N TRP A 121 -2.43 21.96 -11.51
CA TRP A 121 -1.68 22.44 -12.67
C TRP A 121 -0.16 22.27 -12.45
N GLY A 122 0.56 21.86 -13.51
CA GLY A 122 2.01 21.64 -13.48
C GLY A 122 2.49 20.32 -12.87
N VAL A 123 1.61 19.47 -12.34
CA VAL A 123 2.04 18.15 -11.81
C VAL A 123 2.31 17.16 -12.96
N LYS A 124 3.58 16.82 -13.16
CA LYS A 124 4.04 15.84 -14.15
C LYS A 124 3.70 14.39 -13.76
N ALA A 125 3.67 13.51 -14.77
CA ALA A 125 3.44 12.07 -14.61
C ALA A 125 4.43 11.40 -13.65
N GLU A 126 5.72 11.76 -13.71
CA GLU A 126 6.78 11.25 -12.83
C GLU A 126 6.53 11.50 -11.33
N TYR A 127 5.74 12.51 -10.97
CA TYR A 127 5.42 12.81 -9.58
C TYR A 127 4.22 12.03 -9.06
N ARG A 128 3.46 11.38 -9.94
CA ARG A 128 2.29 10.58 -9.57
C ARG A 128 2.69 9.34 -8.77
N PRO A 129 1.77 8.80 -7.95
CA PRO A 129 2.08 7.68 -7.07
C PRO A 129 2.34 6.41 -7.87
N LYS A 130 3.27 5.60 -7.35
CA LYS A 130 3.52 4.24 -7.81
C LYS A 130 2.70 3.32 -6.91
N TYR A 131 2.12 2.29 -7.49
CA TYR A 131 1.19 1.40 -6.81
C TYR A 131 1.85 0.06 -6.55
N GLY A 132 1.62 -0.45 -5.35
CA GLY A 132 2.13 -1.71 -4.85
C GLY A 132 1.32 -2.15 -3.64
N ALA A 133 1.76 -3.21 -2.98
CA ALA A 133 1.15 -3.73 -1.77
C ALA A 133 2.19 -3.81 -0.65
N LEU A 134 1.75 -3.64 0.60
CA LEU A 134 2.61 -3.82 1.75
C LEU A 134 2.76 -5.32 2.02
N ASP A 135 3.99 -5.83 2.03
CA ASP A 135 4.23 -7.23 2.30
C ASP A 135 4.22 -7.50 3.81
N LEU A 136 3.18 -8.20 4.25
CA LEU A 136 2.97 -8.59 5.65
C LEU A 136 2.99 -10.10 5.84
N THR A 137 2.77 -10.87 4.78
CA THR A 137 2.61 -12.33 4.83
C THR A 137 3.83 -13.07 4.31
N LEU A 138 4.75 -12.37 3.64
CA LEU A 138 6.02 -12.87 3.10
C LEU A 138 5.84 -14.14 2.26
N GLN A 139 4.75 -14.22 1.51
CA GLN A 139 4.52 -15.33 0.60
C GLN A 139 5.48 -15.23 -0.60
N ALA A 140 5.89 -16.38 -1.14
CA ALA A 140 6.89 -16.45 -2.21
C ALA A 140 6.46 -15.71 -3.50
N ASP A 141 5.16 -15.63 -3.74
CA ASP A 141 4.53 -14.94 -4.85
C ASP A 141 4.28 -13.44 -4.58
N GLY A 142 4.66 -12.95 -3.39
CA GLY A 142 4.52 -11.56 -2.97
C GLY A 142 3.09 -11.18 -2.54
N PRO A 143 2.88 -9.95 -2.05
CA PRO A 143 1.61 -9.53 -1.47
C PRO A 143 0.51 -9.19 -2.48
N SER A 144 0.81 -9.24 -3.79
CA SER A 144 -0.16 -8.91 -4.83
C SER A 144 0.13 -9.60 -6.17
N PRO A 145 0.18 -10.95 -6.21
CA PRO A 145 0.60 -11.73 -7.38
C PRO A 145 -0.25 -11.46 -8.63
N ARG A 146 -1.51 -11.05 -8.45
CA ARG A 146 -2.41 -10.62 -9.54
C ARG A 146 -1.80 -9.53 -10.44
N PHE A 147 -0.92 -8.68 -9.92
CA PHE A 147 -0.40 -7.51 -10.65
C PHE A 147 0.96 -7.74 -11.30
N GLY A 148 1.56 -8.91 -11.15
CA GLY A 148 2.88 -9.18 -11.70
C GLY A 148 3.45 -10.50 -11.22
N SER A 149 4.10 -11.21 -12.15
CA SER A 149 4.86 -12.45 -11.88
C SER A 149 6.22 -12.17 -11.23
N CYS A 150 6.67 -10.91 -11.21
CA CYS A 150 7.86 -10.48 -10.48
C CYS A 150 7.54 -9.24 -9.65
N PHE A 151 8.34 -8.97 -8.62
CA PHE A 151 8.19 -7.78 -7.81
C PHE A 151 9.52 -7.28 -7.24
N PHE A 152 9.59 -5.97 -6.99
CA PHE A 152 10.66 -5.38 -6.20
C PHE A 152 10.19 -5.13 -4.78
N LEU A 153 10.98 -5.57 -3.80
CA LEU A 153 10.78 -5.17 -2.41
C LEU A 153 11.53 -3.87 -2.11
N LEU A 154 10.79 -2.81 -1.81
CA LEU A 154 11.36 -1.52 -1.41
C LEU A 154 11.94 -1.61 0.02
N LYS A 155 12.83 -0.68 0.36
CA LYS A 155 13.36 -0.56 1.74
C LYS A 155 12.24 -0.08 2.67
N SER A 156 12.11 -0.63 3.88
CA SER A 156 11.04 -0.25 4.85
C SER A 156 10.95 1.26 5.12
N LYS A 157 12.06 2.00 5.05
CA LYS A 157 12.05 3.47 5.15
C LYS A 157 11.16 4.19 4.12
N THR A 158 10.74 3.53 3.03
CA THR A 158 9.80 4.10 2.05
C THR A 158 8.38 4.21 2.60
N LEU A 159 8.01 3.49 3.67
CA LEU A 159 6.68 3.58 4.30
C LEU A 159 6.30 5.02 4.69
N LYS A 160 7.29 5.83 5.09
CA LYS A 160 7.10 7.27 5.41
C LYS A 160 6.65 8.11 4.20
N ARG A 161 6.72 7.56 2.99
CA ARG A 161 6.32 8.19 1.72
C ARG A 161 5.09 7.52 1.11
N CYS A 162 4.51 6.55 1.81
CA CYS A 162 3.38 5.77 1.34
C CYS A 162 2.06 6.26 1.94
N THR A 163 1.02 6.14 1.14
CA THR A 163 -0.38 6.13 1.58
C THR A 163 -0.90 4.71 1.42
N PHE A 164 -1.84 4.31 2.26
CA PHE A 164 -2.34 2.94 2.32
C PHE A 164 -3.85 2.93 2.14
N THR A 165 -4.34 1.86 1.53
CA THR A 165 -5.73 1.41 1.57
C THR A 165 -5.75 0.00 2.14
N TYR A 166 -6.82 -0.38 2.84
CA TYR A 166 -7.03 -1.80 3.13
C TYR A 166 -7.61 -2.44 1.87
N LEU A 167 -6.89 -3.42 1.32
CA LEU A 167 -7.15 -4.05 0.01
C LEU A 167 -7.14 -3.07 -1.18
N ASP A 168 -7.71 -3.50 -2.31
CA ASP A 168 -7.56 -2.85 -3.62
C ASP A 168 -8.13 -1.42 -3.65
N SER A 169 -7.24 -0.44 -3.85
CA SER A 169 -7.61 0.97 -4.04
C SER A 169 -8.61 1.24 -5.18
N PHE A 170 -8.79 0.29 -6.12
CA PHE A 170 -9.81 0.33 -7.17
C PHE A 170 -11.23 0.45 -6.61
N THR A 171 -11.54 -0.22 -5.50
CA THR A 171 -12.89 -0.26 -4.90
C THR A 171 -13.20 0.98 -4.06
N PHE A 172 -12.25 1.92 -3.92
CA PHE A 172 -12.35 3.08 -3.05
C PHE A 172 -12.68 2.74 -1.59
N PRO A 173 -11.90 1.85 -0.94
CA PRO A 173 -12.19 1.42 0.42
C PRO A 173 -12.24 2.61 1.39
N LYS A 174 -13.12 2.54 2.41
CA LYS A 174 -13.18 3.56 3.49
C LYS A 174 -11.83 3.64 4.21
N ALA A 175 -11.24 2.49 4.52
CA ALA A 175 -9.97 2.37 5.23
C ALA A 175 -8.81 2.91 4.38
N LYS A 176 -8.29 4.06 4.82
CA LYS A 176 -7.14 4.76 4.22
C LYS A 176 -6.23 5.29 5.31
N GLY A 177 -4.94 5.38 5.03
CA GLY A 177 -3.99 5.85 6.02
C GLY A 177 -2.65 6.27 5.48
N THR A 178 -1.81 6.72 6.41
CA THR A 178 -0.35 6.86 6.24
C THR A 178 0.30 6.14 7.40
N VAL A 179 1.63 5.98 7.39
CA VAL A 179 2.32 5.35 8.53
C VAL A 179 2.05 6.05 9.86
N CYS A 180 1.82 7.36 9.86
CA CYS A 180 1.50 8.13 11.08
C CYS A 180 0.02 8.03 11.51
N GLU A 181 -0.86 7.59 10.61
CA GLU A 181 -2.31 7.52 10.81
C GLU A 181 -2.82 6.22 10.16
N PHE A 182 -2.38 5.07 10.70
CA PHE A 182 -2.60 3.74 10.13
C PHE A 182 -3.79 2.99 10.76
N HIS A 183 -4.43 3.58 11.77
CA HIS A 183 -5.48 2.95 12.59
C HIS A 183 -6.65 2.41 11.76
N MET A 184 -7.06 3.08 10.68
CA MET A 184 -8.16 2.55 9.83
C MET A 184 -7.76 1.26 9.11
N ILE A 185 -6.48 1.12 8.75
CA ILE A 185 -5.96 -0.07 8.10
C ILE A 185 -5.91 -1.23 9.10
N PHE A 186 -5.45 -0.97 10.32
CA PHE A 186 -5.47 -1.96 11.40
C PHE A 186 -6.88 -2.39 11.75
N ALA A 187 -7.80 -1.45 11.94
CA ALA A 187 -9.19 -1.77 12.27
C ALA A 187 -9.82 -2.68 11.20
N ALA A 188 -9.64 -2.35 9.92
CA ALA A 188 -10.17 -3.17 8.83
C ALA A 188 -9.50 -4.56 8.76
N LEU A 189 -8.18 -4.65 8.91
CA LEU A 189 -7.44 -5.91 8.94
C LEU A 189 -7.88 -6.82 10.10
N LEU A 190 -7.96 -6.25 11.31
CA LEU A 190 -8.37 -7.00 12.50
C LEU A 190 -9.84 -7.43 12.41
N MET A 191 -10.70 -6.61 11.80
CA MET A 191 -12.10 -6.95 11.60
C MET A 191 -12.26 -8.13 10.63
N ASP A 192 -11.53 -8.16 9.51
CA ASP A 192 -11.55 -9.30 8.59
C ASP A 192 -11.06 -10.59 9.27
N LEU A 193 -9.96 -10.51 10.04
CA LEU A 193 -9.47 -11.64 10.83
C LEU A 193 -10.48 -12.11 11.87
N PHE A 194 -11.16 -11.17 12.53
CA PHE A 194 -12.16 -11.48 13.56
C PHE A 194 -13.42 -12.13 12.97
N GLN A 195 -13.95 -11.60 11.88
CA GLN A 195 -15.21 -12.06 11.29
C GLN A 195 -15.04 -13.29 10.39
N HIS A 196 -13.89 -13.42 9.73
CA HIS A 196 -13.70 -14.40 8.67
C HIS A 196 -12.55 -15.37 8.93
N ARG A 197 -11.75 -15.16 10.00
CA ARG A 197 -10.52 -15.91 10.25
C ARG A 197 -9.59 -15.96 9.03
N ALA A 198 -9.60 -14.90 8.24
CA ALA A 198 -8.86 -14.81 7.01
C ALA A 198 -8.55 -13.35 6.68
N ALA A 199 -7.32 -13.08 6.26
CA ALA A 199 -6.93 -11.79 5.71
C ALA A 199 -5.67 -11.95 4.87
N LEU A 200 -5.51 -11.08 3.86
CA LEU A 200 -4.28 -10.99 3.05
C LEU A 200 -3.82 -12.33 2.46
N GLY A 201 -4.76 -13.18 2.06
CA GLY A 201 -4.48 -14.51 1.48
C GLY A 201 -4.24 -15.63 2.51
N LYS A 202 -4.11 -15.31 3.80
CA LYS A 202 -4.11 -16.30 4.88
C LYS A 202 -5.54 -16.72 5.22
N LYS A 203 -5.75 -18.02 5.44
CA LYS A 203 -7.03 -18.63 5.84
C LYS A 203 -6.86 -19.35 7.17
N ASP A 204 -7.98 -19.56 7.86
CA ASP A 204 -8.08 -20.28 9.14
C ASP A 204 -7.21 -19.73 10.26
N VAL A 205 -6.85 -18.45 10.18
CA VAL A 205 -5.95 -17.75 11.11
C VAL A 205 -6.74 -16.82 12.02
N THR A 206 -6.48 -16.90 13.32
CA THR A 206 -7.07 -16.01 14.33
C THR A 206 -6.33 -14.67 14.37
N VAL A 207 -6.92 -13.68 15.04
CA VAL A 207 -6.27 -12.38 15.29
C VAL A 207 -4.93 -12.57 16.01
N ARG A 208 -4.89 -13.42 17.05
CA ARG A 208 -3.68 -13.68 17.83
C ARG A 208 -2.57 -14.29 16.97
N GLU A 209 -2.86 -15.40 16.30
CA GLU A 209 -1.88 -16.11 15.47
C GLU A 209 -1.35 -15.21 14.36
N PHE A 210 -2.20 -14.37 13.76
CA PHE A 210 -1.75 -13.42 12.75
C PHE A 210 -0.76 -12.41 13.35
N LEU A 211 -1.07 -11.81 14.51
CA LEU A 211 -0.18 -10.83 15.16
C LEU A 211 1.15 -11.45 15.61
N GLU A 212 1.12 -12.66 16.18
CA GLU A 212 2.32 -13.41 16.56
C GLU A 212 3.18 -13.72 15.32
N SER A 213 2.55 -14.11 14.21
CA SER A 213 3.28 -14.36 12.95
C SER A 213 4.02 -13.13 12.42
N LEU A 214 3.53 -11.92 12.69
CA LEU A 214 4.23 -10.69 12.30
C LEU A 214 5.51 -10.50 13.13
N LEU A 215 5.47 -10.83 14.43
CA LEU A 215 6.63 -10.78 15.31
C LEU A 215 7.72 -11.76 14.87
N ASP A 216 7.28 -12.98 14.53
CA ASP A 216 8.21 -14.05 14.20
C ASP A 216 8.90 -13.84 12.86
N ASN A 217 8.19 -13.25 11.88
CA ASN A 217 8.62 -13.29 10.49
C ASN A 217 9.14 -11.96 9.94
N LEU A 218 8.57 -10.81 10.31
CA LEU A 218 8.93 -9.54 9.65
C LEU A 218 10.34 -9.07 9.97
N SER A 219 10.86 -9.40 11.15
CA SER A 219 12.23 -9.07 11.56
C SER A 219 13.29 -9.95 10.92
N ARG A 220 12.89 -11.05 10.25
CA ARG A 220 13.82 -11.98 9.60
C ARG A 220 14.42 -11.35 8.33
N PRO A 221 15.68 -11.70 7.96
CA PRO A 221 16.38 -11.15 6.80
C PRO A 221 15.63 -11.30 5.47
#